data_AF-A0A7L4ZV26-F1
#
_entry.id   AF-A0A7L4ZV26-F1
#
_cell.length_a   1.000
_cell.length_b   1.000
_cell.length_c   1.000
_cell.angle_alpha   90.00
_cell.angle_beta   90.00
_cell.angle_gamma   90.00
#
_symmetry.space_group_name_H-M   'P 1'
#
loop_
_entity.id
_entity.type
_entity.pdbx_description
1 polymer ?
#
loop_
_entity_poly.entity_id
_entity_poly.type
_entity_poly.pdbx_seq_one_letter_code
_entity_poly.pdbx_strand_id
1 'polypeptide(L)'
;MELMEDARRNTDNIQIENEAYVRAKKKMESLRGFYTHLAVYILINSIFTIRTIYERVQDGFTIGNALSDGEIYTLWIIWGLGLTIHAVNVFTFISIFGQKWEERKMKEYMNKDTRNWK
;
A
#
# COMPACT_ATOMS: atom_id res chain seq x y z
N MET A 1 -32.42 31.14 -14.42
CA MET A 1 -32.36 29.67 -14.42
C MET A 1 -30.95 29.19 -14.79
N GLU A 2 -30.37 29.64 -15.91
CA GLU A 2 -29.00 29.28 -16.33
C GLU A 2 -27.90 29.55 -15.28
N LEU A 3 -27.89 30.73 -14.65
CA LEU A 3 -26.87 31.06 -13.64
C LEU A 3 -26.84 30.11 -12.43
N MET A 4 -28.00 29.57 -12.05
CA MET A 4 -28.08 28.61 -10.95
C MET A 4 -27.65 27.21 -11.37
N GLU A 5 -27.83 26.86 -12.64
CA GLU A 5 -27.43 25.58 -13.21
C GLU A 5 -25.92 25.50 -13.40
N ASP A 6 -25.28 26.58 -13.83
CA ASP A 6 -23.81 26.67 -13.94
C ASP A 6 -23.13 26.69 -12.57
N ALA A 7 -23.71 27.40 -11.59
CA ALA A 7 -23.22 27.37 -10.21
C ALA A 7 -23.30 25.95 -9.60
N ARG A 8 -24.38 25.22 -9.89
CA ARG A 8 -24.53 23.81 -9.49
C ARG A 8 -23.49 22.92 -10.16
N ARG A 9 -23.36 22.98 -11.49
CA ARG A 9 -22.37 22.17 -12.23
C ARG A 9 -20.93 22.43 -11.76
N ASN A 10 -20.58 23.68 -11.47
CA ASN A 10 -19.25 24.00 -10.94
C ASN A 10 -19.02 23.39 -9.55
N THR A 11 -20.04 23.42 -8.69
CA THR A 11 -19.98 22.82 -7.34
C THR A 11 -19.81 21.31 -7.42
N ASP A 12 -20.58 20.64 -8.29
CA ASP A 12 -20.49 19.20 -8.52
C ASP A 12 -19.08 18.80 -9.02
N ASN A 13 -18.52 19.56 -9.96
CA ASN A 13 -17.16 19.33 -10.47
C ASN A 13 -16.10 19.46 -9.37
N ILE A 14 -16.17 20.50 -8.53
CA ILE A 14 -15.23 20.72 -7.42
C ILE A 14 -15.31 19.60 -6.37
N GLN A 15 -16.51 19.06 -6.13
CA GLN A 15 -16.70 17.93 -5.22
C GLN A 15 -16.11 16.64 -5.79
N ILE A 16 -16.38 16.33 -7.06
CA ILE A 16 -15.83 15.16 -7.75
C ILE A 16 -14.30 15.20 -7.77
N GLU A 17 -13.72 16.38 -8.04
CA GLU A 17 -12.27 16.58 -8.05
C GLU A 17 -11.65 16.38 -6.66
N ASN A 18 -12.27 16.93 -5.60
CA ASN A 18 -11.82 16.71 -4.22
C ASN A 18 -11.88 15.22 -3.82
N GLU A 19 -12.94 14.51 -4.17
CA GLU A 19 -13.05 13.08 -3.88
C GLU A 19 -12.01 12.25 -4.63
N ALA A 20 -11.76 12.57 -5.91
CA ALA A 20 -10.70 11.94 -6.69
C ALA A 20 -9.32 12.18 -6.07
N TYR A 21 -9.04 13.41 -5.61
CA TYR A 21 -7.80 13.78 -4.96
C TYR A 21 -7.59 13.05 -3.63
N VAL A 22 -8.59 13.02 -2.76
CA VAL A 22 -8.52 12.32 -1.46
C VAL A 22 -8.27 10.82 -1.63
N ARG A 23 -8.92 10.20 -2.62
CA ARG A 23 -8.67 8.79 -3.00
C ARG A 23 -7.23 8.56 -3.42
N ALA A 24 -6.72 9.38 -4.34
CA ALA A 24 -5.36 9.26 -4.84
C ALA A 24 -4.33 9.43 -3.70
N LYS A 25 -4.55 10.42 -2.83
CA LYS A 25 -3.68 10.68 -1.67
C LYS A 25 -3.64 9.49 -0.69
N LYS A 26 -4.79 8.93 -0.35
CA LYS A 26 -4.89 7.78 0.58
C LYS A 26 -4.22 6.51 0.00
N LYS A 27 -4.34 6.30 -1.32
CA LYS A 27 -3.60 5.25 -2.03
C LYS A 27 -2.09 5.49 -1.97
N MET A 28 -1.63 6.72 -2.19
CA MET A 28 -0.20 7.05 -2.08
C MET A 28 0.36 6.84 -0.67
N GLU A 29 -0.35 7.27 0.38
CA GLU A 29 0.13 7.13 1.77
C GLU A 29 0.28 5.67 2.19
N SER A 30 -0.70 4.82 1.84
CA SER A 30 -0.65 3.38 2.12
C SER A 30 0.47 2.68 1.34
N LEU A 31 0.67 3.04 0.07
CA LEU A 31 1.77 2.53 -0.74
C LEU A 31 3.13 2.96 -0.19
N ARG A 32 3.27 4.22 0.24
CA ARG A 32 4.49 4.75 0.86
C ARG A 32 4.86 4.00 2.15
N GLY A 33 3.88 3.65 2.97
CA GLY A 33 4.07 2.82 4.16
C GLY A 33 4.65 1.44 3.83
N PHE A 34 4.06 0.77 2.83
CA PHE A 34 4.55 -0.51 2.33
C PHE A 34 5.98 -0.43 1.77
N TYR A 35 6.25 0.55 0.89
CA TYR A 35 7.58 0.72 0.29
C TYR A 35 8.65 1.02 1.34
N THR A 36 8.31 1.71 2.42
CA THR A 36 9.24 1.94 3.54
C THR A 36 9.61 0.61 4.21
N HIS A 37 8.64 -0.25 4.48
CA HIS A 37 8.88 -1.58 5.07
C HIS A 37 9.67 -2.48 4.11
N LEU A 38 9.34 -2.47 2.82
CA LEU A 38 10.08 -3.21 1.79
C LEU A 38 11.53 -2.72 1.67
N ALA A 39 11.76 -1.41 1.66
CA ALA A 39 13.10 -0.83 1.57
C ALA A 39 13.95 -1.19 2.79
N VAL A 40 13.39 -1.07 4.01
CA VAL A 40 14.07 -1.47 5.25
C VAL A 40 14.36 -2.98 5.26
N TYR A 41 13.40 -3.81 4.82
CA TYR A 41 13.59 -5.25 4.68
C TYR A 41 14.76 -5.58 3.76
N ILE A 42 14.80 -5.02 2.54
CA ILE A 42 15.89 -5.29 1.58
C ILE A 42 17.23 -4.81 2.16
N LEU A 43 17.27 -3.62 2.76
CA LEU A 43 18.50 -3.00 3.21
C LEU A 43 19.11 -3.77 4.40
N ILE A 44 18.31 -4.13 5.40
CA ILE A 44 18.78 -4.92 6.56
C ILE A 44 19.21 -6.32 6.12
N ASN A 45 18.40 -7.01 5.33
CA ASN A 45 18.73 -8.36 4.86
C ASN A 45 19.99 -8.36 4.00
N SER A 46 20.18 -7.34 3.14
CA SER A 46 21.39 -7.21 2.33
C SER A 46 22.63 -6.99 3.18
N ILE A 47 22.57 -6.11 4.19
CA ILE A 47 23.69 -5.90 5.12
C ILE A 47 24.03 -7.18 5.87
N PHE A 48 23.02 -7.90 6.38
CA PHE A 48 23.22 -9.14 7.11
C PHE A 48 23.87 -10.20 6.23
N THR A 49 23.35 -10.42 5.02
CA THR A 49 23.90 -11.37 4.06
C THR A 49 25.33 -11.01 3.66
N ILE A 50 25.61 -9.73 3.36
CA ILE A 50 26.97 -9.29 3.00
C ILE A 50 27.94 -9.53 4.15
N ARG A 51 27.56 -9.18 5.39
CA ARG A 51 28.37 -9.40 6.58
C ARG A 51 28.67 -10.88 6.79
N THR A 52 27.64 -11.73 6.74
CA THR A 52 27.80 -13.18 6.92
C THR A 52 28.66 -13.80 5.83
N ILE A 53 28.53 -13.36 4.58
CA ILE A 53 29.41 -13.81 3.49
C ILE A 53 30.85 -13.35 3.74
N TYR A 54 31.05 -12.09 4.13
CA TYR A 54 32.38 -11.53 4.39
C TYR A 54 33.11 -12.27 5.52
N GLU A 55 32.44 -12.51 6.64
CA GLU A 55 32.98 -13.29 7.78
C GLU A 55 33.36 -14.72 7.34
N ARG A 56 32.49 -15.39 6.59
CA ARG A 56 32.73 -16.78 6.14
C ARG A 56 33.83 -16.91 5.10
N VAL A 57 33.97 -15.93 4.22
CA VAL A 57 35.07 -15.88 3.24
C VAL A 57 36.41 -15.66 3.98
N GLN A 58 36.43 -14.88 5.06
CA GLN A 58 37.63 -14.73 5.90
C GLN A 58 38.00 -16.03 6.64
N ASP A 59 37.01 -16.82 7.06
CA ASP A 59 37.21 -18.12 7.72
C ASP A 59 37.63 -19.26 6.76
N GLY A 60 37.86 -18.96 5.46
CA GLY A 60 38.36 -19.92 4.48
C GLY A 60 37.29 -20.77 3.80
N PHE A 61 36.00 -20.47 4.00
CA PHE A 61 34.92 -21.15 3.30
C PHE A 61 34.75 -20.65 1.85
N THR A 62 34.55 -21.58 0.91
CA THR A 62 34.16 -21.26 -0.47
C THR A 62 32.77 -20.60 -0.48
N ILE A 63 32.61 -19.55 -1.29
CA ILE A 63 31.35 -18.76 -1.44
C ILE A 63 30.12 -19.69 -1.64
N GLY A 64 30.29 -20.82 -2.34
CA GLY A 64 29.24 -21.80 -2.57
C GLY A 64 28.73 -22.53 -1.32
N ASN A 65 29.58 -22.79 -0.33
CA ASN A 65 29.17 -23.43 0.94
C ASN A 65 28.58 -22.40 1.91
N ALA A 66 29.12 -21.17 1.93
CA ALA A 66 28.58 -20.08 2.74
C ALA A 66 27.15 -19.67 2.31
N LEU A 67 26.84 -19.81 1.01
CA LEU A 67 25.50 -19.60 0.45
C LEU A 67 24.60 -20.84 0.53
N SER A 68 25.08 -21.99 1.03
CA SER A 68 24.28 -23.20 1.21
C SER A 68 23.73 -23.35 2.63
N ASP A 69 24.12 -22.48 3.55
CA ASP A 69 23.59 -22.47 4.91
C ASP A 69 22.17 -21.91 4.89
N GLY A 70 21.21 -22.84 5.08
CA GLY A 70 19.78 -22.57 5.03
C GLY A 70 19.32 -21.47 5.99
N GLU A 71 20.09 -21.16 7.04
CA GLU A 71 19.75 -20.16 8.06
C GLU A 71 19.52 -18.77 7.49
N ILE A 72 20.32 -18.33 6.49
CA ILE A 72 20.14 -17.03 5.85
C ILE A 72 18.80 -17.03 5.11
N TYR A 73 18.51 -18.07 4.32
CA TYR A 73 17.25 -18.16 3.57
C TYR A 73 16.04 -18.34 4.48
N THR A 74 16.17 -19.05 5.61
CA THR A 74 15.09 -19.20 6.57
C THR A 74 14.67 -17.85 7.16
N LEU A 75 15.63 -17.00 7.53
CA LEU A 75 15.34 -15.64 7.99
C LEU A 75 14.67 -14.81 6.89
N TRP A 76 15.18 -14.88 5.66
CA TRP A 76 14.60 -14.18 4.51
C TRP A 76 13.17 -14.63 4.23
N ILE A 77 12.89 -15.93 4.30
CA ILE A 77 11.57 -16.51 4.03
C ILE A 77 10.56 -16.16 5.13
N ILE A 78 10.91 -16.30 6.42
CA ILE A 78 9.99 -15.99 7.52
C ILE A 78 9.59 -14.52 7.49
N TRP A 79 10.57 -13.63 7.35
CA TRP A 79 10.32 -12.19 7.29
C TRP A 79 9.68 -11.77 5.95
N GLY A 80 10.04 -12.44 4.86
CA GLY A 80 9.41 -12.28 3.55
C GLY A 80 7.93 -12.67 3.56
N LEU A 81 7.55 -13.67 4.35
CA LEU A 81 6.15 -14.05 4.54
C LEU A 81 5.36 -12.94 5.24
N GLY A 82 5.93 -12.35 6.31
CA GLY A 82 5.33 -11.21 7.01
C GLY A 82 5.16 -9.98 6.10
N LEU A 83 6.15 -9.70 5.26
CA LEU A 83 6.09 -8.65 4.25
C LEU A 83 5.01 -8.93 3.19
N THR A 84 4.87 -10.18 2.76
CA THR A 84 3.85 -10.60 1.79
C THR A 84 2.44 -10.42 2.37
N ILE A 85 2.23 -10.79 3.64
CA ILE A 85 0.95 -10.55 4.33
C ILE A 85 0.67 -9.05 4.44
N HIS A 86 1.69 -8.24 4.76
CA HIS A 86 1.53 -6.79 4.80
C HIS A 86 1.20 -6.19 3.41
N ALA A 87 1.86 -6.68 2.35
CA ALA A 87 1.55 -6.32 0.98
C ALA A 87 0.08 -6.65 0.65
N VAL A 88 -0.34 -7.89 0.89
CA VAL A 88 -1.72 -8.33 0.65
C VAL A 88 -2.69 -7.46 1.42
N ASN A 89 -2.43 -7.14 2.69
CA ASN A 89 -3.31 -6.24 3.46
C ASN A 89 -3.39 -4.85 2.84
N VAL A 90 -2.27 -4.24 2.46
CA VAL A 90 -2.24 -2.91 1.83
C VAL A 90 -3.00 -2.93 0.50
N PHE A 91 -2.69 -3.86 -0.40
CA PHE A 91 -3.32 -3.94 -1.72
C PHE A 91 -4.79 -4.37 -1.66
N THR A 92 -5.15 -5.30 -0.77
CA THR A 92 -6.54 -5.75 -0.58
C THR A 92 -7.40 -4.67 0.05
N PHE A 93 -6.86 -3.95 1.04
CA PHE A 93 -7.58 -2.85 1.67
C PHE A 93 -7.81 -1.69 0.68
N ILE A 94 -6.81 -1.38 -0.15
CA ILE A 94 -6.91 -0.39 -1.23
C ILE A 94 -7.96 -0.80 -2.28
N SER A 95 -8.01 -2.08 -2.67
CA SER A 95 -8.86 -2.55 -3.78
C SER A 95 -10.29 -2.87 -3.34
N ILE A 96 -10.47 -3.70 -2.31
CA ILE A 96 -11.77 -4.29 -1.97
C ILE A 96 -12.57 -3.39 -1.03
N PHE A 97 -11.92 -2.81 -0.02
CA PHE A 97 -12.62 -2.02 1.00
C PHE A 97 -12.90 -0.59 0.54
N GLY A 98 -12.01 0.03 -0.25
CA GLY A 98 -12.23 1.36 -0.82
C GLY A 98 -13.49 1.44 -1.68
N GLN A 99 -13.62 0.54 -2.65
CA GLN A 99 -14.71 0.61 -3.63
C GLN A 99 -16.09 0.30 -3.02
N LYS A 100 -16.20 -0.75 -2.19
CA LYS A 100 -17.46 -1.10 -1.51
C LYS A 100 -17.89 -0.09 -0.44
N TRP A 101 -16.93 0.55 0.22
CA TRP A 101 -17.24 1.62 1.17
C TRP A 101 -17.70 2.88 0.44
N GLU A 102 -17.06 3.23 -0.68
CA GLU A 102 -17.46 4.35 -1.53
C GLU A 102 -18.84 4.16 -2.14
N GLU A 103 -19.16 2.98 -2.70
CA GLU A 103 -20.49 2.69 -3.23
C GLU A 103 -21.59 2.86 -2.17
N ARG A 104 -21.34 2.39 -0.94
CA ARG A 104 -22.31 2.58 0.16
C ARG A 104 -22.49 4.05 0.50
N LYS A 105 -21.40 4.82 0.56
CA LYS A 105 -21.47 6.24 0.91
C LYS A 105 -22.15 7.05 -0.17
N MET A 106 -21.83 6.79 -1.44
CA MET A 106 -22.51 7.40 -2.59
C MET A 106 -24.03 7.14 -2.54
N LYS A 107 -24.43 5.90 -2.26
CA LYS A 107 -25.85 5.53 -2.11
C LYS A 107 -26.52 6.21 -0.91
N GLU A 108 -25.78 6.43 0.17
CA GLU A 108 -26.26 7.15 1.36
C GLU A 108 -26.47 8.65 1.09
N TYR A 109 -25.56 9.28 0.34
CA TYR A 109 -25.69 10.68 -0.08
C TYR A 109 -26.86 10.86 -1.07
N MET A 110 -26.98 10.01 -2.09
CA MET A 110 -28.12 10.02 -3.01
C MET A 110 -29.46 9.93 -2.27
N ASN A 111 -29.56 9.04 -1.27
CA ASN A 111 -30.79 8.85 -0.51
C ASN A 111 -31.09 10.02 0.44
N LYS A 112 -30.06 10.64 1.05
CA LYS A 112 -30.23 11.84 1.90
C LYS A 112 -30.75 13.03 1.10
N ASP A 113 -30.29 13.23 -0.13
CA ASP A 113 -30.83 14.27 -1.02
C ASP A 113 -32.28 14.00 -1.40
N THR A 114 -32.65 12.74 -1.68
CA THR A 114 -34.05 12.41 -2.01
C THR A 114 -34.99 12.55 -0.80
N ARG A 115 -34.51 12.30 0.42
CA ARG A 115 -35.33 12.35 1.65
C ARG A 115 -35.58 13.76 2.18
N ASN A 116 -34.73 14.72 1.83
CA ASN A 116 -34.93 16.15 2.14
C ASN A 116 -35.84 16.86 1.12
N TRP A 117 -36.32 16.17 0.08
CA TRP A 117 -37.21 16.71 -0.95
C TRP A 117 -38.69 16.28 -0.78
N LYS A 118 -39.06 15.74 0.38
CA LYS A 118 -40.46 15.55 0.83
C LYS A 118 -40.67 16.30 2.12
#